data_AF-A0A2I0QTE2-F1
#
_entry.id   AF-A0A2I0QTE2-F1
#
_cell.length_a   1.000
_cell.length_b   1.000
_cell.length_c   1.000
_cell.angle_alpha   90.00
_cell.angle_beta   90.00
_cell.angle_gamma   90.00
#
_symmetry.space_group_name_H-M   'P 1'
#
loop_
_entity.id
_entity.type
_entity.pdbx_description
1 polymer ?
#
loop_
_entity_poly.entity_id
_entity_poly.type
_entity_poly.pdbx_seq_one_letter_code
_entity_poly.pdbx_strand_id
1 'polypeptide(L)'
;MMNGGMGGNLFGNFIFSFIMIIIVVLVVAVLVWMFRKPNNQNNNSLSSHHPEDSLEILKSRLAKGEISEEEYERLKNKLRS
;
A
#
# COMPACT_ATOMS: atom_id res chain seq x y z
N MET A 1 -24.86 -36.17 -31.21
CA MET A 1 -24.55 -35.92 -29.78
C MET A 1 -23.63 -37.03 -29.30
N MET A 2 -22.32 -36.76 -29.24
CA MET A 2 -21.34 -37.40 -28.36
C MET A 2 -19.95 -36.86 -28.70
N ASN A 3 -19.16 -36.67 -27.64
CA ASN A 3 -17.70 -36.58 -27.57
C ASN A 3 -17.06 -35.18 -27.52
N GLY A 4 -16.34 -34.93 -26.42
CA GLY A 4 -15.58 -33.69 -26.21
C GLY A 4 -14.95 -33.54 -24.81
N GLY A 5 -14.12 -34.51 -24.39
CA GLY A 5 -12.95 -34.21 -23.54
C GLY A 5 -13.17 -33.69 -22.12
N MET A 6 -13.79 -34.47 -21.24
CA MET A 6 -13.86 -34.17 -19.79
C MET A 6 -12.72 -34.88 -19.04
N GLY A 7 -11.47 -34.55 -19.39
CA GLY A 7 -10.28 -35.19 -18.80
C GLY A 7 -8.99 -34.36 -18.87
N GLY A 8 -8.92 -33.33 -19.72
CA GLY A 8 -7.83 -32.34 -19.73
C GLY A 8 -8.09 -31.11 -18.84
N ASN A 9 -9.26 -31.05 -18.20
CA ASN A 9 -9.74 -29.86 -17.50
C ASN A 9 -9.01 -29.62 -16.19
N LEU A 10 -8.47 -30.62 -15.50
CA LEU A 10 -7.80 -30.39 -14.22
C LEU A 10 -6.47 -29.63 -14.40
N PHE A 11 -5.64 -30.01 -15.37
CA PHE A 11 -4.35 -29.35 -15.64
C PHE A 11 -4.56 -27.99 -16.34
N GLY A 12 -5.48 -27.92 -17.30
CA GLY A 12 -5.84 -26.66 -17.96
C GLY A 12 -6.45 -25.64 -16.99
N ASN A 13 -7.35 -26.07 -16.10
CA ASN A 13 -7.92 -25.20 -15.07
C ASN A 13 -6.88 -24.77 -14.03
N PHE A 14 -5.90 -25.63 -13.71
CA PHE A 14 -4.83 -25.28 -12.79
C PHE A 14 -3.91 -24.20 -13.37
N ILE A 15 -3.51 -24.34 -14.64
CA ILE A 15 -2.72 -23.34 -15.35
C ILE A 15 -3.48 -22.02 -15.48
N PHE A 16 -4.77 -22.08 -15.84
CA PHE A 16 -5.60 -20.88 -15.96
C PHE A 16 -5.78 -20.16 -14.61
N SER A 17 -6.01 -20.91 -13.54
CA SER A 17 -6.10 -20.39 -12.17
C SER A 17 -4.79 -19.74 -11.72
N PHE A 18 -3.66 -20.37 -12.03
CA PHE A 18 -2.34 -19.86 -11.69
C PHE A 18 -2.02 -18.55 -12.41
N ILE A 19 -2.35 -18.46 -13.70
CA ILE A 19 -2.19 -17.23 -14.50
C ILE A 19 -3.04 -16.10 -13.92
N MET A 20 -4.28 -16.38 -13.52
CA MET A 20 -5.15 -15.38 -12.89
C MET A 20 -4.58 -14.88 -11.56
N ILE A 21 -4.07 -15.78 -10.72
CA ILE A 21 -3.42 -15.40 -9.45
C ILE A 21 -2.19 -14.51 -9.71
N ILE A 22 -1.36 -14.84 -10.70
CA ILE A 22 -0.20 -14.03 -11.06
C ILE A 22 -0.62 -12.62 -11.47
N ILE A 23 -1.67 -12.49 -12.29
CA ILE A 23 -2.18 -11.19 -12.73
C ILE A 23 -2.64 -10.35 -11.53
N VAL A 24 -3.39 -10.96 -10.60
CA VAL A 24 -3.84 -10.28 -9.38
C VAL A 24 -2.66 -9.84 -8.52
N VAL A 25 -1.67 -10.72 -8.30
CA VAL A 25 -0.46 -10.38 -7.54
C VAL A 25 0.31 -9.25 -8.21
N LEU A 26 0.41 -9.23 -9.54
CA LEU A 26 1.11 -8.19 -10.29
C LEU A 26 0.40 -6.84 -10.16
N VAL A 27 -0.93 -6.82 -10.27
CA VAL A 27 -1.73 -5.59 -10.05
C VAL A 27 -1.56 -5.09 -8.62
N VAL A 28 -1.66 -5.96 -7.62
CA VAL A 28 -1.44 -5.60 -6.22
C VAL A 28 -0.01 -5.11 -5.99
N ALA A 29 0.99 -5.75 -6.60
CA ALA A 29 2.39 -5.33 -6.50
C ALA A 29 2.62 -3.94 -7.11
N VAL A 30 1.99 -3.62 -8.25
CA VAL A 30 2.06 -2.28 -8.86
C VAL A 30 1.38 -1.24 -7.97
N LEU A 31 0.21 -1.54 -7.42
CA LEU A 31 -0.47 -0.65 -6.47
C LEU A 31 0.40 -0.44 -5.22
N VAL A 32 0.92 -1.51 -4.62
CA VAL A 32 1.81 -1.44 -3.46
C VAL A 32 3.11 -0.73 -3.80
N TRP A 33 3.65 -0.86 -5.01
CA TRP A 33 4.86 -0.14 -5.43
C TRP A 33 4.59 1.36 -5.63
N MET A 34 3.41 1.71 -6.17
CA MET A 34 2.99 3.10 -6.35
C MET A 34 2.69 3.78 -5.00
N PHE A 35 2.13 3.05 -4.04
CA PHE A 35 1.86 3.55 -2.68
C PHE A 35 2.99 3.33 -1.68
N ARG A 36 3.94 2.43 -1.95
CA ARG A 36 5.26 2.42 -1.30
C ARG A 36 6.01 3.60 -1.90
N LYS A 37 5.73 4.78 -1.35
CA LYS A 37 6.74 5.84 -1.23
C LYS A 37 8.04 5.12 -0.87
N PRO A 38 9.14 5.29 -1.61
CA PRO A 38 10.42 4.78 -1.16
C PRO A 38 10.63 5.46 0.18
N ASN A 39 10.31 4.76 1.27
CA ASN A 39 10.88 5.08 2.55
C ASN A 39 12.33 4.73 2.32
N ASN A 40 13.05 5.71 1.80
CA ASN A 40 14.47 5.70 1.59
C ASN A 40 14.99 5.53 3.02
N GLN A 41 15.05 4.27 3.47
CA GLN A 41 15.98 3.83 4.48
C GLN A 41 17.36 4.03 3.85
N ASN A 42 17.72 5.30 3.74
CA ASN A 42 19.08 5.71 3.89
C ASN A 42 19.42 5.35 5.33
N ASN A 43 19.86 4.10 5.49
CA ASN A 43 21.06 3.75 6.24
C ASN A 43 21.49 4.77 7.31
N ASN A 44 21.52 4.27 8.55
CA ASN A 44 22.33 4.74 9.66
C ASN A 44 21.87 5.98 10.42
N SER A 45 22.13 5.90 11.72
CA SER A 45 22.08 6.95 12.75
C SER A 45 20.71 7.31 13.32
N LEU A 46 20.45 6.78 14.52
CA LEU A 46 20.30 7.59 15.74
C LEU A 46 19.76 9.02 15.54
N SER A 47 18.59 9.28 16.13
CA SER A 47 18.14 10.59 16.62
C SER A 47 18.03 11.76 15.62
N SER A 48 16.98 11.78 14.81
CA SER A 48 16.37 13.07 14.46
C SER A 48 14.90 12.87 14.10
N HIS A 49 14.02 13.21 15.05
CA HIS A 49 12.59 13.31 14.82
C HIS A 49 12.36 14.53 13.91
N HIS A 50 12.41 14.31 12.59
CA HIS A 50 12.20 15.39 11.64
C HIS A 50 10.73 15.85 11.72
N PRO A 51 10.48 17.17 11.72
CA PRO A 51 9.12 17.71 11.74
C PRO A 51 8.28 17.26 10.55
N GLU A 52 8.91 16.90 9.42
CA GLU A 52 8.28 16.30 8.24
C GLU A 52 7.55 14.99 8.58
N ASP A 53 8.15 14.10 9.39
CA ASP A 53 7.53 12.82 9.79
C ASP A 53 6.33 13.06 10.71
N SER A 54 6.45 14.01 11.65
CA SER A 54 5.34 14.39 12.54
C SER A 54 4.18 14.98 11.75
N LEU A 55 4.45 15.83 10.75
CA LEU A 55 3.42 16.40 9.88
C LEU A 55 2.73 15.34 9.00
N GLU A 56 3.49 14.35 8.49
CA GLU A 56 2.94 13.23 7.73
C GLU A 56 2.00 12.36 8.59
N ILE A 57 2.37 12.12 9.86
CA ILE A 57 1.53 11.42 10.84
C ILE A 57 0.24 12.21 11.13
N LEU A 58 0.35 13.52 11.38
CA LEU A 58 -0.81 14.39 11.63
C LEU A 58 -1.78 14.38 10.43
N LYS A 59 -1.25 14.50 9.20
CA LYS A 59 -2.07 14.49 7.97
C LYS A 59 -2.79 13.16 7.78
N SER A 60 -2.13 12.05 8.10
CA SER A 60 -2.74 10.72 8.06
C SER A 60 -3.93 10.61 9.03
N ARG A 61 -3.80 11.14 10.24
CA ARG A 61 -4.89 11.13 11.25
C ARG A 61 -6.07 12.03 10.87
N LEU A 62 -5.79 13.18 10.25
CA LEU A 62 -6.83 14.06 9.70
C LEU A 62 -7.62 13.35 8.57
N ALA A 63 -6.92 12.68 7.65
CA ALA A 63 -7.55 11.92 6.57
C ALA A 63 -8.39 10.73 7.07
N LYS A 64 -8.04 10.18 8.24
CA LYS A 64 -8.84 9.16 8.92
C LYS A 64 -10.03 9.73 9.71
N GLY A 65 -10.11 11.05 9.88
CA GLY A 65 -11.11 11.72 10.71
C GLY A 65 -10.90 11.53 12.22
N GLU A 66 -9.71 11.10 12.65
CA GLU A 66 -9.36 10.88 14.07
C GLU A 66 -9.10 12.20 14.82
N ILE A 67 -8.79 13.27 14.08
CA ILE A 67 -8.57 14.63 14.60
C ILE A 67 -9.38 15.61 13.76
N SER A 68 -9.82 16.72 14.36
CA SER A 68 -10.47 17.80 13.63
C SER A 68 -9.46 18.69 12.91
N GLU A 69 -9.91 19.46 11.91
CA GLU A 69 -9.07 20.44 11.20
C GLU A 69 -8.46 21.48 12.16
N GLU A 70 -9.20 21.85 13.21
CA GLU A 70 -8.75 22.81 14.22
C GLU A 70 -7.58 22.26 15.05
N GLU A 71 -7.63 20.97 15.42
CA GLU A 71 -6.56 20.30 16.15
C GLU A 71 -5.32 20.11 15.28
N TYR A 72 -5.51 19.80 13.99
CA TYR A 72 -4.43 19.68 13.02
C TYR A 72 -3.64 20.98 12.89
N GLU A 73 -4.32 22.12 12.70
CA GLU A 73 -3.64 23.42 12.55
C GLU A 73 -2.89 23.84 13.81
N ARG A 74 -3.44 23.58 15.01
CA ARG A 74 -2.74 23.86 16.28
C ARG A 74 -1.44 23.06 16.40
N LEU A 75 -1.47 21.78 16.07
CA LEU A 75 -0.30 20.90 16.21
C LEU A 75 0.75 21.18 15.12
N LYS A 76 0.31 21.44 13.89
CA LYS A 76 1.17 21.86 12.77
C LYS A 76 1.93 23.15 13.10
N ASN A 77 1.27 24.14 13.71
CA ASN A 77 1.93 25.38 14.11
C ASN A 77 2.94 25.18 15.25
N LYS A 78 2.70 24.23 16.16
CA LYS A 78 3.67 23.88 17.22
C LYS A 78 4.90 23.16 16.68
N LEU A 79 4.75 22.36 15.62
CA LEU A 79 5.84 21.60 14.99
C LEU A 79 6.75 22.45 14.08
N ARG A 80 6.29 23.65 13.70
CA ARG A 80 7.01 24.58 12.83
C ARG A 80 7.79 25.67 13.60
N SER A 81 7.71 25.66 14.94
CA SER A 81 8.43 26.56 15.84
C SER A 81 9.63 25.87 16.47
#